data_AF-A0A3M4A0I0-F1
#
_entry.id   AF-A0A3M4A0I0-F1
#
_cell.length_a   1.000
_cell.length_b   1.000
_cell.length_c   1.000
_cell.angle_alpha   90.00
_cell.angle_beta   90.00
_cell.angle_gamma   90.00
#
_symmetry.space_group_name_H-M   'P 1'
#
loop_
_entity.id
_entity.type
_entity.pdbx_description
1 polymer ?
#
loop_
_entity_poly.entity_id
_entity_poly.type
_entity_poly.pdbx_seq_one_letter_code
_entity_poly.pdbx_strand_id
1 'polypeptide(L)' 'DGLKLMAEGKMAVSVFQDAVGQANGAVDAALSMARGETLASPVIWVPFKLITPENRQEFE' A
#
# COMPACT_ATOMS: atom_id res chain seq x y z
N ASP A 1 13.71 -7.72 -1.01
CA ASP A 1 13.95 -9.00 -1.72
C ASP A 1 13.34 -8.96 -3.11
N GLY A 2 12.02 -8.82 -3.27
CA GLY A 2 11.37 -8.84 -4.60
C GLY A 2 11.94 -7.86 -5.62
N LEU A 3 12.25 -6.62 -5.23
CA LEU A 3 12.87 -5.63 -6.12
C LEU A 3 14.27 -6.04 -6.59
N LYS A 4 15.04 -6.71 -5.73
CA LYS A 4 16.36 -7.25 -6.07
C LYS A 4 16.23 -8.43 -7.05
N LEU A 5 15.29 -9.34 -6.83
CA LEU A 5 15.01 -10.43 -7.77
C LEU A 5 14.52 -9.92 -9.13
N MET A 6 13.74 -8.83 -9.13
CA MET A 6 13.33 -8.14 -10.34
C MET A 6 14.50 -7.49 -11.07
N ALA A 7 15.44 -6.86 -10.34
CA ALA A 7 16.68 -6.35 -10.91
C ALA A 7 17.58 -7.44 -11.50
N GLU A 8 17.58 -8.63 -10.91
CA GLU A 8 18.30 -9.81 -11.41
C GLU A 8 17.59 -10.53 -12.56
N GLY A 9 16.43 -10.04 -13.03
CA GLY A 9 15.64 -10.67 -14.09
C GLY A 9 14.96 -11.99 -13.68
N LYS A 10 14.91 -12.29 -12.38
CA LYS A 10 14.32 -13.51 -11.81
C LYS A 10 12.86 -13.34 -11.41
N MET A 11 12.33 -12.12 -11.48
CA MET A 11 10.94 -11.78 -11.20
C MET A 11 10.42 -10.82 -12.26
N ALA A 12 9.29 -11.14 -12.89
CA ALA A 12 8.73 -10.35 -13.98
C ALA A 12 7.95 -9.12 -13.47
N VAL A 13 7.12 -9.30 -12.45
CA VAL A 13 6.30 -8.25 -11.85
C VAL A 13 6.06 -8.53 -10.38
N SER A 14 5.73 -7.48 -9.63
CA SER A 14 5.25 -7.57 -8.25
C SER A 14 4.17 -6.51 -8.02
N VAL A 15 3.67 -6.41 -6.79
CA VAL A 15 2.66 -5.42 -6.42
C VAL A 15 3.09 -4.73 -5.14
N PHE A 16 3.12 -3.42 -5.17
CA PHE A 16 3.30 -2.60 -3.98
C PHE A 16 1.98 -2.49 -3.22
N GLN A 17 2.04 -2.83 -1.95
CA GLN A 17 0.97 -2.61 -0.99
C GLN A 17 1.40 -1.51 -0.02
N ASP A 18 0.71 -0.37 -0.07
CA ASP A 18 1.06 0.82 0.73
C ASP A 18 0.72 0.61 2.21
N ALA A 19 1.71 0.12 2.97
CA ALA A 19 1.57 -0.13 4.39
C ALA A 19 1.42 1.18 5.20
N VAL A 20 2.04 2.28 4.76
CA VAL A 20 1.95 3.58 5.42
C VAL A 20 0.55 4.17 5.24
N GLY A 21 0.02 4.15 4.02
CA GLY A 21 -1.35 4.55 3.73
C GLY A 21 -2.39 3.75 4.53
N GLN A 22 -2.18 2.43 4.66
CA GLN A 22 -3.05 1.58 5.51
C GLN A 22 -2.95 1.93 7.00
N ALA A 23 -1.74 2.14 7.52
CA ALA A 23 -1.54 2.50 8.92
C ALA A 23 -2.18 3.86 9.26
N ASN A 24 -1.98 4.86 8.42
CA ASN A 24 -2.60 6.18 8.59
C ASN A 24 -4.12 6.09 8.53
N GLY A 25 -4.66 5.41 7.51
CA GLY A 25 -6.11 5.22 7.38
C GLY A 25 -6.73 4.48 8.58
N ALA A 26 -6.01 3.52 9.17
CA ALA A 26 -6.45 2.82 10.37
C ALA A 26 -6.48 3.72 11.61
N VAL A 27 -5.45 4.55 11.81
CA VAL A 27 -5.38 5.49 12.94
C VAL A 27 -6.46 6.58 12.80
N ASP A 28 -6.63 7.14 11.61
CA ASP A 28 -7.64 8.16 11.33
C ASP A 28 -9.05 7.62 11.58
N ALA A 29 -9.34 6.41 11.10
CA ALA A 29 -10.62 5.75 11.36
C ALA A 29 -10.89 5.53 12.85
N ALA A 30 -9.87 5.05 13.59
CA ALA A 30 -9.98 4.86 15.02
C ALA A 30 -10.26 6.18 15.76
N LEU A 31 -9.62 7.27 15.34
CA LEU A 31 -9.82 8.60 15.92
C LEU A 31 -11.23 9.14 15.64
N SER A 32 -11.73 9.02 14.42
CA SER A 32 -13.10 9.41 14.07
C SER A 32 -14.14 8.63 14.88
N MET A 33 -13.98 7.30 14.98
CA MET A 33 -14.88 6.47 15.79
C MET A 33 -14.82 6.85 17.28
N ALA A 34 -13.64 7.13 17.83
CA ALA A 34 -13.49 7.58 19.21
C ALA A 34 -14.18 8.93 19.48
N ARG A 35 -14.35 9.76 18.45
CA ARG A 35 -15.08 11.04 18.49
C ARG A 35 -16.59 10.89 18.25
N GLY A 36 -17.08 9.67 18.00
CA GLY A 36 -18.48 9.40 17.68
C GLY A 36 -18.88 9.76 16.25
N GLU A 37 -17.91 9.97 15.36
CA GLU A 37 -18.16 10.23 13.94
C GLU A 37 -18.48 8.92 13.21
N THR A 38 -19.37 8.99 12.23
CA THR A 38 -19.69 7.86 11.36
C THR A 38 -18.70 7.79 10.22
N LEU A 39 -18.08 6.62 10.03
CA LEU A 39 -17.28 6.36 8.83
C LEU A 39 -18.17 6.29 7.60
N ALA A 40 -17.76 6.93 6.50
CA ALA A 40 -18.49 6.88 5.23
C ALA A 40 -18.60 5.47 4.64
N SER A 41 -17.65 4.59 4.98
CA SER A 41 -17.61 3.19 4.58
C SER A 41 -16.99 2.35 5.69
N PRO A 42 -17.46 1.09 5.90
CA PRO A 42 -16.81 0.15 6.81
C PRO A 42 -15.45 -0.33 6.30
N VAL A 43 -15.15 -0.11 5.02
CA VAL A 43 -13.88 -0.50 4.39
C VAL A 43 -13.18 0.75 3.84
N ILE A 44 -11.94 0.95 4.26
CA ILE A 44 -11.05 1.99 3.73
C ILE A 44 -10.10 1.33 2.74
N TRP A 45 -10.28 1.66 1.46
CA TRP A 45 -9.52 1.03 0.38
C TRP A 45 -8.23 1.78 0.09
N VAL A 46 -7.11 1.08 0.16
CA VAL A 46 -5.79 1.60 -0.25
C VAL A 46 -5.37 0.87 -1.53
N PRO A 47 -5.18 1.58 -2.66
CA PRO A 47 -4.93 0.94 -3.94
C PRO A 47 -3.53 0.30 -3.99
N PHE A 48 -3.49 -0.90 -4.54
CA PHE A 48 -2.25 -1.54 -4.95
C PHE A 48 -1.62 -0.83 -6.16
N LYS A 49 -0.29 -0.88 -6.27
CA LYS A 49 0.43 -0.39 -7.45
C LYS A 49 1.24 -1.52 -8.08
N LEU A 50 1.09 -1.71 -9.39
CA LEU A 50 1.90 -2.67 -10.14
C LEU A 50 3.37 -2.22 -10.14
N ILE A 51 4.27 -3.15 -9.82
CA ILE A 51 5.70 -2.96 -9.94
C ILE A 51 6.21 -3.78 -11.12
N THR A 52 6.92 -3.11 -12.03
CA THR A 52 7.61 -3.67 -13.19
C THR A 52 9.09 -3.30 -13.13
N PRO A 53 9.97 -3.94 -13.94
CA PRO A 53 11.39 -3.59 -13.97
C PRO A 53 11.64 -2.10 -14.27
N GLU A 54 10.74 -1.45 -15.00
CA GLU A 54 10.83 -0.06 -15.42
C GLU A 54 10.54 0.93 -14.28
N ASN A 55 9.63 0.60 -13.35
CA ASN A 55 9.23 1.48 -12.26
C ASN A 55 9.72 1.01 -10.87
N ARG A 56 10.43 -0.12 -10.77
CA ARG A 56 10.87 -0.70 -9.50
C ARG A 56 11.68 0.24 -8.60
N GLN A 57 12.39 1.22 -9.19
CA GLN A 57 13.21 2.19 -8.45
C GLN A 57 12.36 3.19 -7.66
N GLU A 58 11.08 3.37 -8.01
CA GLU A 58 10.14 4.19 -7.25
C GLU A 58 9.75 3.54 -5.90
N PHE A 59 10.14 2.28 -5.68
CA PHE A 59 9.74 1.47 -4.53
C PHE A 59 10.93 0.92 -3.73
N GLU A 60 12.17 1.28 -4.06
CA GLU A 60 13.41 0.84 -3.37
C GLU A 60 13.61 1.45 -1.98
#